data_AF-A0A2X3E6Y9-F1
#
_entry.id   AF-A0A2X3E6Y9-F1
#
_cell.length_a   1.000
_cell.length_b   1.000
_cell.length_c   1.000
_cell.angle_alpha   90.00
_cell.angle_beta   90.00
_cell.angle_gamma   90.00
#
_symmetry.space_group_name_H-M   'P 1'
#
loop_
_entity.id
_entity.type
_entity.pdbx_description
1 polymer ?
#
loop_
_entity_poly.entity_id
_entity_poly.type
_entity_poly.pdbx_seq_one_letter_code
_entity_poly.pdbx_strand_id
1 'polypeptide(L)'
;MIITKNLKLIGDINKINKTGDYIGEKAFLCSKCNIKKKKSEFHKSKYNKNGIQWYCKQCKSKVNKNNYEKRRGSWIYYIVLDGEIRWVGSTINIINRISKHKNCNKQSNFIYEAKKRNIDLKDKKIEIYACDVIAQGLNLTIVDLRYYEHKLIEKLKVDEDKLFNKRTKAKFEKRDRYIDEIPIEGFKFTLYKKFA
;
A
#
# COMPACT_ATOMS: atom_id res chain seq x y z
N MET A 1 -11.02 -46.34 -37.21
CA MET A 1 -9.74 -45.60 -37.12
C MET A 1 -9.61 -44.81 -38.41
N ILE A 2 -9.72 -43.48 -38.40
CA ILE A 2 -8.60 -42.54 -38.26
C ILE A 2 -9.06 -41.28 -37.50
N ILE A 3 -8.18 -40.80 -36.64
CA ILE A 3 -8.39 -39.76 -35.62
C ILE A 3 -8.48 -38.36 -36.28
N THR A 4 -9.61 -37.67 -36.16
CA THR A 4 -9.73 -36.24 -36.48
C THR A 4 -9.02 -35.40 -35.42
N LYS A 5 -7.85 -34.83 -35.76
CA LYS A 5 -7.17 -33.83 -34.94
C LYS A 5 -6.89 -32.57 -35.74
N ASN A 6 -7.16 -31.44 -35.08
CA ASN A 6 -6.67 -30.08 -35.31
C ASN A 6 -7.62 -29.06 -35.95
N LEU A 7 -8.66 -28.70 -35.18
CA LEU A 7 -9.11 -27.31 -35.07
C LEU A 7 -7.98 -26.47 -34.45
N LYS A 8 -7.34 -25.56 -35.22
CA LYS A 8 -6.64 -24.40 -34.65
C LYS A 8 -6.18 -23.38 -35.71
N LEU A 9 -7.11 -22.58 -36.23
CA LEU A 9 -6.79 -21.25 -36.78
C LEU A 9 -7.93 -20.31 -36.41
N ILE A 10 -7.79 -19.60 -35.29
CA ILE A 10 -8.65 -18.47 -34.94
C ILE A 10 -7.75 -17.29 -34.53
N GLY A 11 -7.72 -16.29 -35.41
CA GLY A 11 -7.80 -14.87 -35.08
C GLY A 11 -6.50 -14.10 -34.86
N ASP A 12 -5.82 -13.72 -35.94
CA ASP A 12 -5.02 -12.49 -35.96
C ASP A 12 -5.98 -11.28 -36.04
N ILE A 13 -5.71 -10.23 -35.26
CA ILE A 13 -6.60 -9.07 -35.15
C ILE A 13 -6.33 -8.13 -36.33
N ASN A 14 -7.15 -8.23 -37.37
CA ASN A 14 -6.99 -7.50 -38.62
C ASN A 14 -7.25 -5.99 -38.47
N LYS A 15 -6.27 -5.17 -38.83
CA LYS A 15 -6.45 -3.76 -39.25
C LYS A 15 -5.79 -3.60 -40.61
N ILE A 16 -6.51 -3.03 -41.57
CA ILE A 16 -6.05 -2.79 -42.95
C ILE A 16 -5.52 -1.34 -43.02
N ASN A 17 -4.31 -1.15 -43.55
CA ASN A 17 -3.79 0.18 -43.92
C ASN A 17 -4.00 0.44 -45.42
N LYS A 18 -3.97 1.72 -45.82
CA LYS A 18 -4.32 2.26 -47.15
C LYS A 18 -3.52 1.70 -48.35
N THR A 19 -2.59 0.78 -48.15
CA THR A 19 -1.75 0.17 -49.20
C THR A 19 -1.97 -1.34 -49.39
N GLY A 20 -2.95 -1.95 -48.72
CA GLY A 20 -3.34 -3.34 -48.98
C GLY A 20 -2.43 -4.43 -48.39
N ASP A 21 -1.36 -4.07 -47.68
CA ASP A 21 -0.47 -5.05 -47.05
C ASP A 21 -1.02 -5.61 -45.73
N TYR A 22 -0.98 -6.95 -45.58
CA TYR A 22 -1.34 -7.67 -44.36
C TYR A 22 -0.29 -7.47 -43.26
N ILE A 23 -0.42 -6.42 -42.45
CA ILE A 23 0.40 -6.24 -41.24
C ILE A 23 -0.33 -6.87 -40.05
N GLY A 24 -0.35 -8.21 -39.99
CA GLY A 24 -0.90 -8.93 -38.85
C GLY A 24 -0.13 -8.57 -37.58
N GLU A 25 -0.73 -7.78 -36.68
CA GLU A 25 -0.11 -7.47 -35.40
C GLU A 25 0.09 -8.77 -34.60
N LYS A 26 1.35 -9.12 -34.33
CA LYS A 26 1.72 -10.29 -33.53
C LYS A 26 0.94 -10.32 -32.21
N ALA A 27 0.11 -11.33 -32.04
CA ALA A 27 -0.64 -11.58 -30.82
C ALA A 27 0.16 -12.42 -29.82
N PHE A 28 0.01 -12.12 -28.53
CA PHE A 28 0.68 -12.79 -27.41
C PHE A 28 -0.37 -13.39 -26.47
N LEU A 29 -0.14 -14.62 -26.02
CA LEU A 29 -1.03 -15.29 -25.08
C LEU A 29 -0.77 -14.80 -23.65
N CYS A 30 -1.82 -14.35 -22.98
CA CYS A 30 -1.74 -14.02 -21.55
C CYS A 30 -1.75 -15.29 -20.70
N SER A 31 -0.73 -15.51 -19.87
CA SER A 31 -0.62 -16.70 -19.00
C SER A 31 -1.65 -16.78 -17.87
N LYS A 32 -2.44 -15.72 -17.64
CA LYS A 32 -3.47 -15.69 -16.58
C LYS A 32 -4.90 -15.88 -17.09
N CYS A 33 -5.26 -15.22 -18.19
CA CYS A 33 -6.60 -15.33 -18.75
C CYS A 33 -6.66 -16.21 -20.01
N ASN A 34 -5.51 -16.69 -20.50
CA ASN A 34 -5.39 -17.55 -21.68
C ASN A 34 -6.01 -16.94 -22.96
N ILE A 35 -6.12 -15.61 -23.03
CA ILE A 35 -6.61 -14.86 -24.20
C ILE A 35 -5.42 -14.28 -24.97
N LYS A 36 -5.41 -14.45 -26.29
CA LYS A 36 -4.46 -13.79 -27.20
C LYS A 36 -4.74 -12.29 -27.27
N LYS A 37 -3.72 -11.45 -27.09
CA LYS A 37 -3.84 -9.99 -27.08
C LYS A 37 -2.66 -9.34 -27.80
N LYS A 38 -2.84 -8.11 -28.27
CA LYS A 38 -1.78 -7.30 -28.90
C LYS A 38 -0.65 -7.00 -27.91
N LYS A 39 0.57 -6.75 -28.39
CA LYS A 39 1.73 -6.39 -27.55
C LYS A 39 1.43 -5.20 -26.60
N SER A 40 0.65 -4.23 -27.07
CA SER A 40 0.22 -3.04 -26.31
C SER A 40 -0.61 -3.34 -25.07
N GLU A 41 -1.26 -4.50 -25.02
CA GLU A 41 -2.06 -4.97 -23.88
C GLU A 41 -1.22 -5.55 -22.73
N PHE A 42 0.10 -5.62 -22.92
CA PHE A 42 1.05 -6.10 -21.91
C PHE A 42 1.95 -4.96 -21.43
N HIS A 43 2.46 -5.06 -20.21
CA HIS A 43 3.50 -4.15 -19.74
C HIS A 43 4.86 -4.52 -20.37
N LYS A 44 5.71 -3.52 -20.62
CA LYS A 44 7.10 -3.75 -21.05
C LYS A 44 7.86 -4.49 -19.95
N SER A 45 8.72 -5.43 -20.34
CA SER A 45 9.60 -6.18 -19.43
C SER A 45 10.97 -6.31 -20.05
N LYS A 46 12.01 -5.80 -19.37
CA LYS A 46 13.41 -5.94 -19.82
C LYS A 46 13.95 -7.36 -19.63
N TYR A 47 13.30 -8.15 -18.78
CA TYR A 47 13.76 -9.49 -18.38
C TYR A 47 13.21 -10.61 -19.26
N ASN A 48 12.26 -10.32 -20.16
CA ASN A 48 11.59 -11.34 -20.96
C ASN A 48 12.04 -11.25 -22.42
N LYS A 49 12.28 -12.39 -23.06
CA LYS A 49 12.72 -12.49 -24.47
C LYS A 49 11.91 -11.64 -25.45
N ASN A 50 10.60 -11.54 -25.22
CA ASN A 50 9.68 -10.79 -26.10
C ASN A 50 9.52 -9.31 -25.70
N GLY A 51 10.25 -8.83 -24.70
CA GLY A 51 10.18 -7.45 -24.20
C GLY A 51 8.88 -7.11 -23.47
N ILE A 52 8.04 -8.09 -23.16
CA ILE A 52 6.73 -7.91 -22.50
C ILE A 52 6.54 -8.85 -21.33
N GLN A 53 5.70 -8.46 -20.37
CA GLN A 53 5.23 -9.32 -19.28
C GLN A 53 4.43 -10.52 -19.82
N TRP A 54 4.48 -11.62 -19.07
CA TRP A 54 3.79 -12.90 -19.28
C TRP A 54 2.25 -12.80 -19.27
N TYR A 55 1.70 -11.80 -18.59
CA TYR A 55 0.26 -11.60 -18.46
C TYR A 55 -0.14 -10.15 -18.75
N CYS A 56 -1.37 -9.96 -19.22
CA CYS A 56 -1.86 -8.68 -19.72
C CYS A 56 -2.11 -7.67 -18.58
N LYS A 57 -2.22 -6.39 -18.95
CA LYS A 57 -2.51 -5.25 -18.06
C LYS A 57 -3.78 -5.46 -17.25
N GLN A 58 -4.83 -6.03 -17.84
CA GLN A 58 -6.08 -6.34 -17.15
C GLN A 58 -5.86 -7.36 -16.02
N CYS A 59 -5.14 -8.46 -16.30
CA CYS A 59 -4.78 -9.44 -15.29
C CYS A 59 -3.85 -8.84 -14.22
N LYS A 60 -2.92 -7.95 -14.60
CA LYS A 60 -2.10 -7.21 -13.64
C LYS A 60 -2.94 -6.36 -12.70
N SER A 61 -3.93 -5.64 -13.23
CA SER A 61 -4.85 -4.81 -12.45
C SER A 61 -5.61 -5.65 -11.42
N LYS A 62 -6.17 -6.80 -11.82
CA LYS A 62 -6.84 -7.74 -10.91
C LYS A 62 -5.92 -8.24 -9.80
N VAL A 63 -4.69 -8.65 -10.15
CA VAL A 63 -3.68 -9.07 -9.15
C VAL A 63 -3.34 -7.95 -8.18
N ASN A 64 -3.15 -6.73 -8.70
CA ASN A 64 -2.85 -5.57 -7.87
C ASN A 64 -4.01 -5.24 -6.92
N LYS A 65 -5.26 -5.27 -7.40
CA LYS A 65 -6.45 -5.07 -6.56
C LYS A 65 -6.53 -6.14 -5.48
N ASN A 66 -6.39 -7.42 -5.83
CA ASN A 66 -6.43 -8.50 -4.84
C ASN A 66 -5.31 -8.36 -3.79
N ASN A 67 -4.10 -7.99 -4.20
CA ASN A 67 -3.00 -7.73 -3.26
C ASN A 67 -3.24 -6.49 -2.39
N TYR A 68 -3.92 -5.48 -2.92
CA TYR A 68 -4.33 -4.30 -2.17
C TYR A 68 -5.35 -4.68 -1.10
N GLU A 69 -6.42 -5.41 -1.46
CA GLU A 69 -7.44 -5.87 -0.50
C GLU A 69 -6.85 -6.80 0.56
N LYS A 70 -6.00 -7.76 0.18
CA LYS A 70 -5.32 -8.66 1.13
C LYS A 70 -4.43 -7.93 2.15
N ARG A 71 -3.92 -6.75 1.79
CA ARG A 71 -3.05 -5.93 2.65
C ARG A 71 -3.79 -4.75 3.24
N ARG A 72 -5.08 -4.62 2.94
CA ARG A 72 -5.93 -3.58 3.47
C ARG A 72 -6.26 -3.98 4.90
N GLY A 73 -6.00 -3.07 5.83
CA GLY A 73 -6.56 -3.13 7.17
C GLY A 73 -6.96 -1.74 7.61
N SER A 74 -7.15 -1.56 8.91
CA SER A 74 -7.28 -0.25 9.54
C SER A 74 -6.36 -0.27 10.75
N TRP A 75 -5.29 0.50 10.69
CA TRP A 75 -4.20 0.42 11.66
C TRP A 75 -3.98 1.77 12.31
N ILE A 76 -3.84 1.75 13.62
CA ILE A 76 -3.24 2.84 14.40
C ILE A 76 -1.91 2.29 14.93
N TYR A 77 -0.86 3.09 14.91
CA TYR A 77 0.46 2.64 15.34
C TYR A 77 1.24 3.79 15.98
N TYR A 78 2.24 3.44 16.78
CA TYR A 78 3.25 4.37 17.25
C TYR A 78 4.65 3.79 17.06
N ILE A 79 5.62 4.68 16.90
CA ILE A 79 7.05 4.34 16.85
C ILE A 79 7.67 4.82 18.15
N VAL A 80 8.32 3.89 18.84
CA VAL A 80 9.03 4.08 20.09
C VAL A 80 10.52 4.14 19.79
N LEU A 81 11.20 5.15 20.31
CA LEU A 81 12.66 5.33 20.26
C LEU A 81 13.17 5.34 21.69
N ASP A 82 14.02 4.37 22.05
CA ASP A 82 14.59 4.23 23.40
C ASP A 82 13.54 4.26 24.53
N GLY A 83 12.39 3.61 24.30
CA GLY A 83 11.30 3.54 25.29
C GLY A 83 10.31 4.71 25.25
N GLU A 84 10.58 5.76 24.47
CA GLU A 84 9.67 6.90 24.34
C GLU A 84 8.91 6.90 23.01
N ILE A 85 7.61 7.22 23.06
CA ILE A 85 6.82 7.39 21.84
C ILE A 85 7.26 8.66 21.11
N ARG A 86 7.78 8.50 19.89
CA ARG A 86 8.27 9.59 19.05
C ARG A 86 7.47 9.78 17.77
N TRP A 87 6.56 8.87 17.45
CA TRP A 87 5.68 8.98 16.28
C TRP A 87 4.33 8.34 16.57
N VAL A 88 3.25 8.93 16.07
CA VAL A 88 1.93 8.30 16.03
C VAL A 88 1.45 8.31 14.58
N GLY A 89 0.74 7.29 14.14
CA GLY A 89 0.18 7.33 12.81
C GLY A 89 -0.99 6.39 12.65
N SER A 90 -1.73 6.64 11.58
CA SER A 90 -2.76 5.74 11.12
C SER A 90 -2.57 5.38 9.64
N THR A 91 -3.04 4.21 9.25
CA THR A 91 -2.95 3.75 7.87
C THR A 91 -3.86 2.57 7.59
N ILE A 92 -4.24 2.42 6.32
CA ILE A 92 -4.91 1.22 5.83
C ILE A 92 -3.94 0.14 5.32
N ASN A 93 -2.64 0.41 5.30
CA ASN A 93 -1.62 -0.52 4.84
C ASN A 93 -0.33 -0.32 5.62
N ILE A 94 -0.24 -1.01 6.75
CA ILE A 94 0.86 -0.85 7.72
C ILE A 94 2.22 -1.24 7.13
N ILE A 95 2.29 -2.29 6.30
CA ILE A 95 3.52 -2.75 5.66
C ILE A 95 4.15 -1.63 4.81
N ASN A 96 3.36 -1.01 3.93
CA ASN A 96 3.82 0.08 3.08
C ASN A 96 4.15 1.32 3.90
N ARG A 97 3.35 1.64 4.93
CA ARG A 97 3.59 2.81 5.78
C ARG A 97 4.91 2.70 6.53
N ILE A 98 5.18 1.56 7.16
CA ILE A 98 6.43 1.28 7.88
C ILE A 98 7.62 1.28 6.92
N SER A 99 7.48 0.70 5.73
CA SER A 99 8.53 0.77 4.70
C SER A 99 8.87 2.22 4.32
N LYS A 100 7.87 3.11 4.24
CA LYS A 100 8.11 4.54 4.01
C LYS A 100 8.83 5.22 5.18
N HIS A 101 8.56 4.82 6.42
CA HIS A 101 9.29 5.34 7.59
C HIS A 101 10.79 5.08 7.51
N LYS A 102 11.21 4.02 6.82
CA LYS A 102 12.63 3.70 6.57
C LYS A 102 13.29 4.56 5.49
N ASN A 103 12.55 5.37 4.76
CA ASN A 103 13.08 6.17 3.66
C ASN A 103 13.39 7.60 4.13
N CYS A 104 14.68 7.93 4.20
CA CYS A 104 15.17 9.25 4.60
C CYS A 104 14.97 10.35 3.55
N ASN A 105 14.66 10.00 2.30
CA ASN A 105 14.51 10.96 1.20
C ASN A 105 13.08 11.50 1.06
N LYS A 106 12.15 11.05 1.90
CA LYS A 106 10.75 11.47 1.87
C LYS A 106 10.43 12.32 3.09
N GLN A 107 10.07 13.57 2.82
CA GLN A 107 9.64 14.54 3.84
C GLN A 107 8.52 13.95 4.73
N SER A 108 8.56 14.30 6.02
CA SER A 108 7.53 13.92 7.01
C SER A 108 7.41 12.41 7.26
N ASN A 109 8.52 11.69 7.21
CA ASN A 109 8.64 10.33 7.73
C ASN A 109 9.58 10.30 8.94
N PHE A 110 9.46 9.26 9.76
CA PHE A 110 10.18 9.10 11.02
C PHE A 110 11.71 9.30 10.90
N ILE A 111 12.39 8.54 10.02
CA ILE A 111 13.85 8.68 9.86
C ILE A 111 14.23 10.08 9.35
N TYR A 112 13.43 10.64 8.44
CA TYR A 112 13.66 12.01 7.95
C TYR A 112 13.56 13.02 9.10
N GLU A 113 12.52 12.93 9.93
CA GLU A 113 12.30 13.83 11.06
C GLU A 113 13.34 13.67 12.17
N ALA A 114 13.83 12.45 12.41
CA ALA A 114 14.93 12.17 13.33
C ALA A 114 16.23 12.83 12.83
N LYS A 115 16.58 12.62 11.56
CA LYS A 115 17.75 13.24 10.93
C LYS A 115 17.68 14.77 10.97
N LYS A 116 16.51 15.35 10.69
CA LYS A 116 16.27 16.79 10.76
C LYS A 116 16.50 17.37 12.16
N ARG A 117 16.31 16.56 13.20
CA ARG A 117 16.55 16.91 14.61
C ARG A 117 17.96 16.54 15.09
N ASN A 118 18.87 16.16 14.19
CA ASN A 118 20.23 15.70 14.51
C ASN A 118 20.27 14.50 15.48
N ILE A 119 19.26 13.63 15.40
CA ILE A 119 19.22 12.39 16.21
C ILE A 119 19.86 11.26 15.38
N ASP A 120 20.99 10.73 15.86
CA ASP A 120 21.57 9.50 15.33
C ASP A 120 20.76 8.29 15.81
N LEU A 121 20.43 7.41 14.87
CA LEU A 121 19.61 6.22 15.09
C LEU A 121 20.42 4.92 15.14
N LYS A 122 21.74 4.95 14.86
CA LYS A 122 22.56 3.75 14.66
C LYS A 122 22.51 2.76 15.83
N ASP A 123 22.59 3.25 17.06
CA ASP A 123 22.61 2.43 18.28
C ASP A 123 21.31 2.56 19.09
N LYS A 124 20.25 3.05 18.43
CA LYS A 124 18.97 3.34 19.09
C LYS A 124 18.01 2.18 18.96
N LYS A 125 17.27 1.92 20.04
CA LYS A 125 16.23 0.90 20.05
C LYS A 125 14.96 1.47 19.44
N ILE A 126 14.59 1.00 18.24
CA ILE A 126 13.37 1.44 17.56
C ILE A 126 12.35 0.30 17.50
N GLU A 127 11.19 0.53 18.11
CA GLU A 127 10.08 -0.43 18.14
C GLU A 127 8.82 0.19 17.55
N ILE A 128 8.04 -0.62 16.85
CA ILE A 128 6.76 -0.23 16.29
C ILE A 128 5.70 -1.08 16.95
N TYR A 129 4.74 -0.41 17.56
CA TYR A 129 3.55 -1.06 18.10
C TYR A 129 2.35 -0.66 17.26
N ALA A 130 1.47 -1.61 17.01
CA ALA A 130 0.32 -1.41 16.14
C ALA A 130 -0.93 -2.04 16.71
N CYS A 131 -2.06 -1.42 16.39
CA CYS A 131 -3.40 -1.85 16.69
C CYS A 131 -4.13 -2.06 15.36
N ASP A 132 -4.40 -3.31 15.01
CA ASP A 132 -5.32 -3.65 13.93
C ASP A 132 -6.75 -3.53 14.46
N VAL A 133 -7.43 -2.43 14.11
CA VAL A 133 -8.77 -2.17 14.65
C VAL A 133 -9.79 -3.15 14.06
N ILE A 134 -9.56 -3.66 12.83
CA ILE A 134 -10.45 -4.66 12.22
C ILE A 134 -10.35 -5.98 12.97
N ALA A 135 -9.13 -6.40 13.34
CA ALA A 135 -8.93 -7.60 14.14
C ALA A 135 -9.55 -7.49 15.55
N GLN A 136 -9.80 -6.28 16.03
CA GLN A 136 -10.51 -6.01 17.30
C GLN A 136 -12.04 -5.90 17.12
N GLY A 137 -12.56 -6.20 15.93
CA GLY A 137 -13.99 -6.15 15.64
C GLY A 137 -14.51 -4.75 15.30
N LEU A 138 -13.63 -3.77 15.09
CA LEU A 138 -13.99 -2.39 14.82
C LEU A 138 -13.87 -2.05 13.34
N ASN A 139 -14.88 -1.36 12.82
CA ASN A 139 -14.89 -0.90 11.43
C ASN A 139 -14.75 0.62 11.35
N LEU A 140 -13.50 1.09 11.43
CA LEU A 140 -13.17 2.52 11.36
C LEU A 140 -12.87 2.94 9.91
N THR A 141 -13.44 4.07 9.49
CA THR A 141 -13.09 4.70 8.21
C THR A 141 -11.71 5.37 8.28
N ILE A 142 -11.19 5.81 7.13
CA ILE A 142 -9.93 6.57 7.08
C ILE A 142 -10.04 7.89 7.87
N VAL A 143 -11.23 8.48 7.91
CA VAL A 143 -11.50 9.73 8.61
C VAL A 143 -11.48 9.48 10.12
N ASP A 144 -12.01 8.34 10.58
CA ASP A 144 -11.97 7.92 11.99
C ASP A 144 -10.54 7.56 12.44
N LEU A 145 -9.80 6.84 11.62
CA LEU A 145 -8.39 6.54 11.87
C LEU A 145 -7.56 7.81 12.10
N ARG A 146 -7.78 8.85 11.29
CA ARG A 146 -7.12 10.16 11.47
C ARG A 146 -7.57 10.88 12.73
N TYR A 147 -8.84 10.73 13.11
CA TYR A 147 -9.34 11.29 14.36
C TYR A 147 -8.62 10.67 15.56
N TYR A 148 -8.56 9.34 15.63
CA TYR A 148 -7.86 8.66 16.72
C TYR A 148 -6.35 8.90 16.69
N GLU A 149 -5.72 9.03 15.51
CA GLU A 149 -4.33 9.48 15.39
C GLU A 149 -4.13 10.84 16.08
N HIS A 150 -4.97 11.84 15.78
CA HIS A 150 -4.85 13.15 16.38
C HIS A 150 -5.20 13.16 17.87
N LYS A 151 -6.22 12.39 18.29
CA LYS A 151 -6.58 12.25 19.70
C LYS A 151 -5.48 11.59 20.52
N LEU A 152 -4.79 10.59 19.96
CA LEU A 152 -3.59 10.00 20.59
C LEU A 152 -2.45 11.03 20.71
N ILE A 153 -2.21 11.82 19.66
CA ILE A 153 -1.19 12.89 19.69
C ILE A 153 -1.52 13.91 20.80
N GLU A 154 -2.79 14.32 20.91
CA GLU A 154 -3.29 15.23 21.94
C GLU A 154 -3.14 14.63 23.35
N LYS A 155 -3.59 13.39 23.55
CA LYS A 155 -3.53 12.70 24.84
C LYS A 155 -2.10 12.49 25.34
N LEU A 156 -1.16 12.24 24.43
CA LEU A 156 0.24 12.06 24.78
C LEU A 156 0.90 13.36 25.28
N LYS A 157 0.19 14.52 25.32
CA LYS A 157 0.64 15.82 25.82
C LYS A 157 2.12 16.09 25.49
N VAL A 158 2.45 15.99 24.21
CA VAL A 158 3.84 15.93 23.77
C VAL A 158 4.32 17.32 23.42
N ASP A 159 5.41 17.77 24.05
CA ASP A 159 6.15 18.95 23.60
C ASP A 159 6.49 18.79 22.11
N GLU A 160 6.42 19.86 21.32
CA GLU A 160 6.61 19.83 19.85
C GLU A 160 7.94 19.16 19.44
N ASP A 161 8.94 19.19 20.33
CA ASP A 161 10.25 18.58 20.13
C ASP A 161 10.31 17.07 20.45
N LYS A 162 9.42 16.56 21.32
CA LYS A 162 9.40 15.15 21.69
C LYS A 162 8.74 14.30 20.61
N LEU A 163 7.61 14.71 20.04
CA LEU A 163 6.95 13.97 18.96
C LEU A 163 7.42 14.46 17.60
N PHE A 164 7.81 13.54 16.73
CA PHE A 164 8.28 13.90 15.39
C PHE A 164 7.12 14.30 14.45
N ASN A 165 5.88 13.97 14.81
CA ASN A 165 4.68 14.36 14.07
C ASN A 165 4.42 15.87 14.14
N LYS A 166 4.41 16.57 13.00
CA LYS A 166 4.10 18.01 12.91
C LYS A 166 2.62 18.33 12.60
N ARG A 167 1.68 17.39 12.73
CA ARG A 167 0.29 17.57 12.26
C ARG A 167 -0.67 17.87 13.40
N THR A 168 -0.87 19.15 13.68
CA THR A 168 -1.88 19.68 14.62
C THR A 168 -2.98 20.47 13.90
N LYS A 169 -3.32 20.11 12.65
CA LYS A 169 -4.46 20.71 11.94
C LYS A 169 -5.48 19.63 11.58
N ALA A 170 -6.05 18.99 12.59
CA ALA A 170 -7.31 18.29 12.42
C ALA A 170 -8.40 19.36 12.27
N LYS A 171 -8.87 19.62 11.04
CA LYS A 171 -10.19 20.24 10.92
C LYS A 171 -11.18 19.17 11.38
N PHE A 172 -11.69 19.29 12.60
CA PHE A 172 -12.80 18.47 13.07
C PHE A 172 -13.99 18.78 12.17
N GLU A 173 -14.18 17.99 11.12
CA GLU A 173 -15.45 18.00 10.39
C GLU A 173 -16.52 17.52 11.37
N LYS A 174 -17.60 18.29 11.53
CA LYS A 174 -18.80 17.80 12.22
C LYS A 174 -19.24 16.52 11.53
N ARG A 175 -19.37 15.44 12.30
CA ARG A 175 -19.78 14.13 11.79
C ARG A 175 -21.21 13.88 12.21
N ASP A 176 -22.04 13.41 11.28
CA ASP A 176 -23.41 12.96 11.54
C ASP A 176 -23.48 11.55 12.15
N ARG A 177 -22.34 10.86 12.34
CA ARG A 177 -22.28 9.54 12.97
C ARG A 177 -21.85 9.66 14.42
N TYR A 178 -22.72 9.22 15.32
CA TYR A 178 -22.33 8.71 16.64
C TYR A 178 -21.47 7.46 16.40
N ILE A 179 -20.15 7.63 16.41
CA ILE A 179 -19.30 6.57 16.93
C ILE A 179 -19.37 6.83 18.43
N ASP A 180 -19.94 5.92 19.21
CA ASP A 180 -19.69 5.89 20.65
C ASP A 180 -18.18 5.99 20.78
N GLU A 181 -17.66 7.13 21.23
CA GLU A 181 -16.23 7.42 21.17
C GLU A 181 -15.52 6.27 21.87
N ILE A 182 -14.85 5.41 21.10
CA ILE A 182 -14.15 4.28 21.66
C ILE A 182 -13.04 4.92 22.48
N PRO A 183 -13.02 4.72 23.81
CA PRO A 183 -11.96 5.28 24.62
C PRO A 183 -10.64 4.80 24.04
N ILE A 184 -9.64 5.68 23.98
CA ILE A 184 -8.32 5.36 23.39
C ILE A 184 -7.73 4.11 24.07
N GLU A 185 -8.03 3.94 25.36
CA GLU A 185 -7.69 2.81 26.22
C GLU A 185 -8.24 1.47 25.70
N GLY A 186 -9.30 1.49 24.91
CA GLY A 186 -9.88 0.32 24.26
C GLY A 186 -9.02 -0.25 23.13
N PHE A 187 -8.09 0.53 22.58
CA PHE A 187 -7.19 0.05 21.53
C PHE A 187 -6.05 -0.78 22.10
N LYS A 188 -5.99 -2.04 21.69
CA LYS A 188 -4.90 -2.95 22.07
C LYS A 188 -3.74 -2.83 21.09
N PHE A 189 -2.64 -2.26 21.55
CA PHE A 189 -1.40 -2.18 20.76
C PHE A 189 -0.47 -3.33 21.11
N THR A 190 0.07 -3.99 20.08
CA THR A 190 1.06 -5.06 20.23
C THR A 190 2.32 -4.72 19.47
N LEU A 191 3.46 -5.26 19.92
CA LEU A 191 4.72 -5.09 19.20
C LEU A 191 4.58 -5.70 17.79
N TYR A 192 4.68 -4.83 16.79
CA TYR A 192 4.55 -5.20 15.39
C TYR A 192 5.92 -5.47 14.74
N LYS A 193 6.91 -4.62 15.03
CA LYS A 193 8.24 -4.73 14.42
C LYS A 193 9.31 -4.01 15.23
N LYS A 194 10.53 -4.57 15.25
CA LYS A 194 11.74 -3.89 15.70
C LYS A 194 12.59 -3.47 14.50
N PHE A 195 13.27 -2.34 14.59
CA PHE A 195 14.39 -2.04 13.70
C PHE A 195 15.69 -2.37 14.44
N ALA A 196 16.58 -3.04 13.72
CA ALA A 196 18.01 -3.09 14.03
C ALA A 196 18.71 -2.09 13.11
#